data_AF-A0A942STE6-F1
#
_entry.id   AF-A0A942STE6-F1
#
_cell.length_a   1.000
_cell.length_b   1.000
_cell.length_c   1.000
_cell.angle_alpha   90.00
_cell.angle_beta   90.00
_cell.angle_gamma   90.00
#
_symmetry.space_group_name_H-M   'P 1'
#
loop_
_entity.id
_entity.type
_entity.pdbx_description
1 polymer ?
#
loop_
_entity_poly.entity_id
_entity_poly.type
_entity_poly.pdbx_seq_one_letter_code
_entity_poly.pdbx_strand_id
1 'polypeptide(L)'
;MRNLSKYTVQFIGVSLIICLLFGFTSPALIIAESQSRQVLGSSEDNGIQFTINSYSIVNHGQNIQLHYTIHSNSNIQVNPNAKGLIQNPYIWIGHTLVREEFESFKRVSSNEYKGTITVQLQHYRPDNSEMSIHTHGILNQKGQWTVKFLLRSDKY
;
A
#
# COMPACT_ATOMS: atom_id res chain seq x y z
N MET A 1 -3.70 -62.92 55.87
CA MET A 1 -3.30 -62.02 56.98
C MET A 1 -1.88 -61.53 56.73
N ARG A 2 -1.64 -60.25 57.03
CA ARG A 2 -0.45 -59.43 56.74
C ARG A 2 0.90 -60.08 57.04
N ASN A 3 1.83 -60.00 56.09
CA ASN A 3 3.15 -59.35 56.24
C ASN A 3 3.98 -59.57 54.97
N LEU A 4 4.04 -58.56 54.09
CA LEU A 4 5.04 -58.48 53.03
C LEU A 4 6.18 -57.59 53.51
N SER A 5 7.34 -58.23 53.65
CA SER A 5 8.60 -57.66 54.10
C SER A 5 9.14 -56.65 53.08
N LYS A 6 9.39 -55.43 53.58
CA LYS A 6 10.35 -54.40 53.15
C LYS A 6 10.84 -54.48 51.69
N TYR A 7 10.21 -53.70 50.82
CA TYR A 7 10.77 -53.27 49.54
C TYR A 7 11.49 -51.93 49.72
N THR A 8 12.77 -51.90 49.35
CA THR A 8 13.63 -50.72 49.24
C THR A 8 13.26 -49.93 47.99
N VAL A 9 12.75 -48.72 48.18
CA VAL A 9 12.33 -47.75 47.15
C VAL A 9 12.46 -46.38 47.86
N GLN A 10 13.04 -45.29 47.36
CA GLN A 10 13.09 -44.71 46.03
C GLN A 10 14.15 -43.59 46.00
N PHE A 11 14.66 -43.32 44.79
CA PHE A 11 15.27 -42.06 44.35
C PHE A 11 14.39 -40.84 44.68
N ILE A 12 15.01 -39.65 44.82
CA ILE A 12 14.65 -38.36 44.17
C ILE A 12 15.29 -37.19 44.95
N GLY A 13 15.99 -36.32 44.24
CA GLY A 13 16.52 -35.04 44.70
C GLY A 13 17.72 -34.64 43.82
N VAL A 14 17.54 -34.26 42.55
CA VAL A 14 17.10 -32.93 42.06
C VAL A 14 17.84 -31.79 42.73
N SER A 15 18.83 -31.23 42.02
CA SER A 15 19.14 -29.79 41.92
C SER A 15 20.48 -29.61 41.19
N LEU A 16 20.69 -28.66 40.29
CA LEU A 16 19.84 -27.86 39.43
C LEU A 16 20.85 -27.23 38.45
N ILE A 17 20.72 -27.52 37.17
CA ILE A 17 21.57 -26.98 36.11
C ILE A 17 21.17 -25.52 35.88
N ILE A 18 22.10 -24.59 36.08
CA ILE A 18 22.01 -23.22 35.57
C ILE A 18 23.39 -22.86 34.99
N CYS A 19 23.63 -23.27 33.74
CA CYS A 19 24.70 -22.69 32.95
C CYS A 19 24.14 -21.49 32.20
N LEU A 20 24.61 -20.29 32.58
CA LEU A 20 24.34 -19.04 31.90
C LEU A 20 24.70 -19.14 30.41
N LEU A 21 23.68 -19.15 29.55
CA LEU A 21 23.83 -18.78 28.16
C LEU A 21 23.84 -17.25 28.09
N PHE A 22 25.03 -16.67 27.95
CA PHE A 22 25.16 -15.28 27.52
C PHE A 22 24.62 -15.18 26.09
N GLY A 23 23.40 -14.66 25.99
CA GLY A 23 22.79 -14.29 24.72
C GLY A 23 23.51 -13.07 24.14
N PHE A 24 24.31 -13.29 23.10
CA PHE A 24 24.55 -12.26 22.10
C PHE A 24 23.43 -12.32 21.07
N THR A 25 22.28 -11.73 21.39
CA THR A 25 21.35 -11.33 20.35
C THR A 25 21.89 -10.04 19.76
N SER A 26 22.58 -10.14 18.63
CA SER A 26 22.78 -8.98 17.76
C SER A 26 21.40 -8.35 17.51
N PRO A 27 21.18 -7.05 17.79
CA PRO A 27 19.99 -6.42 17.27
C PRO A 27 20.10 -6.50 15.75
N ALA A 28 19.27 -7.35 15.14
CA ALA A 28 18.98 -7.23 13.74
C ALA A 28 18.43 -5.81 13.57
N LEU A 29 19.27 -4.93 13.02
CA LEU A 29 18.84 -3.68 12.44
C LEU A 29 17.84 -4.06 11.35
N ILE A 30 16.56 -4.15 11.72
CA ILE A 30 15.46 -4.07 10.78
C ILE A 30 15.49 -2.63 10.32
N ILE A 31 16.38 -2.36 9.37
CA ILE A 31 16.22 -1.24 8.44
C ILE A 31 14.99 -1.67 7.64
N ALA A 32 13.82 -1.33 8.15
CA ALA A 32 12.69 -1.14 7.27
C ALA A 32 13.16 -0.06 6.30
N GLU A 33 13.52 -0.47 5.09
CA GLU A 33 13.66 0.43 3.96
C GLU A 33 12.28 1.04 3.71
N SER A 34 11.89 2.01 4.53
CA SER A 34 10.99 3.04 4.06
C SER A 34 11.82 3.86 3.07
N GLN A 35 12.01 3.31 1.86
CA GLN A 35 12.22 4.14 0.68
C GLN A 35 11.18 5.24 0.81
N SER A 36 11.61 6.46 1.09
CA SER A 36 10.73 7.61 1.04
C SER A 36 10.30 7.70 -0.43
N ARG A 37 9.22 7.01 -0.77
CA ARG A 37 8.53 7.18 -2.04
C ARG A 37 8.02 8.60 -1.96
N GLN A 38 8.78 9.51 -2.56
CA GLN A 38 8.40 10.89 -2.69
C GLN A 38 6.98 10.91 -3.27
N VAL A 39 6.02 11.31 -2.44
CA VAL A 39 4.64 11.51 -2.88
C VAL A 39 4.67 12.49 -4.04
N LEU A 40 4.04 12.12 -5.15
CA LEU A 40 4.01 12.95 -6.34
C LEU A 40 3.03 14.11 -6.19
N GLY A 41 1.88 13.83 -5.57
CA GLY A 41 0.89 14.83 -5.21
C GLY A 41 -0.26 14.22 -4.42
N SER A 42 -1.02 15.08 -3.75
CA SER A 42 -2.21 14.70 -2.99
C SER A 42 -3.29 15.78 -3.06
N SER A 43 -4.53 15.36 -2.80
CA SER A 43 -5.71 16.21 -2.69
C SER A 43 -6.59 15.67 -1.57
N GLU A 44 -7.26 16.56 -0.84
CA GLU A 44 -8.18 16.15 0.23
C GLU A 44 -9.51 16.88 0.07
N ASP A 45 -10.60 16.12 0.18
CA ASP A 45 -11.97 16.63 0.21
C ASP A 45 -12.86 15.65 0.97
N ASN A 46 -13.87 16.15 1.68
CA ASN A 46 -14.81 15.37 2.48
C ASN A 46 -14.16 14.32 3.41
N GLY A 47 -12.99 14.65 3.97
CA GLY A 47 -12.26 13.75 4.88
C GLY A 47 -11.59 12.55 4.20
N ILE A 48 -11.51 12.56 2.87
CA ILE A 48 -10.81 11.57 2.06
C ILE A 48 -9.61 12.24 1.41
N GLN A 49 -8.42 11.77 1.77
CA GLN A 49 -7.16 12.16 1.13
C GLN A 49 -6.82 11.17 0.02
N PHE A 50 -6.70 11.68 -1.20
CA PHE A 50 -6.28 10.95 -2.38
C PHE A 50 -4.85 11.34 -2.75
N THR A 51 -3.95 10.35 -2.77
CA THR A 51 -2.51 10.55 -2.95
C THR A 51 -2.00 9.70 -4.10
N ILE A 52 -1.26 10.31 -5.02
CA ILE A 52 -0.46 9.58 -6.02
C ILE A 52 0.95 9.42 -5.48
N ASN A 53 1.33 8.17 -5.17
CA ASN A 53 2.60 7.84 -4.54
C ASN A 53 3.75 7.77 -5.55
N SER A 54 3.48 7.22 -6.72
CA SER A 54 4.48 6.98 -7.77
C SER A 54 3.79 6.61 -9.08
N TYR A 55 4.53 6.65 -10.19
CA TYR A 55 4.11 6.04 -11.44
C TYR A 55 5.18 5.10 -11.99
N SER A 56 4.78 4.21 -12.89
CA SER A 56 5.67 3.40 -13.72
C SER A 56 5.16 3.37 -15.15
N ILE A 57 6.09 3.28 -16.11
CA ILE A 57 5.75 3.15 -17.52
C ILE A 57 5.98 1.69 -17.90
N VAL A 58 4.93 1.07 -18.44
CA VAL A 58 4.88 -0.37 -18.68
C VAL A 58 4.47 -0.66 -20.11
N ASN A 59 4.48 -1.95 -20.48
CA ASN A 59 4.07 -2.41 -21.81
C ASN A 59 4.78 -1.66 -22.94
N HIS A 60 6.13 -1.66 -22.90
CA HIS A 60 6.98 -1.00 -23.90
C HIS A 60 6.68 0.50 -24.11
N GLY A 61 6.21 1.21 -23.08
CA GLY A 61 5.90 2.63 -23.17
C GLY A 61 4.47 2.95 -23.60
N GLN A 62 3.61 1.94 -23.74
CA GLN A 62 2.22 2.12 -24.15
C GLN A 62 1.33 2.53 -22.98
N ASN A 63 1.67 2.17 -21.75
CA ASN A 63 0.83 2.40 -20.58
C ASN A 63 1.61 3.08 -19.46
N ILE A 64 0.92 3.94 -18.71
CA ILE A 64 1.37 4.46 -17.43
C ILE A 64 0.51 3.86 -16.32
N GLN A 65 1.16 3.34 -15.28
CA GLN A 65 0.52 2.85 -14.06
C GLN A 65 0.74 3.87 -12.95
N LEU A 66 -0.35 4.37 -12.38
CA LEU A 66 -0.35 5.32 -11.27
C LEU A 66 -0.64 4.57 -9.98
N HIS A 67 0.33 4.52 -9.08
CA HIS A 67 0.17 3.89 -7.78
C HIS A 67 -0.34 4.91 -6.77
N TYR A 68 -1.49 4.64 -6.17
CA TYR A 68 -2.18 5.58 -5.31
C TYR A 68 -2.46 5.01 -3.92
N THR A 69 -2.70 5.91 -2.98
CA THR A 69 -3.22 5.66 -1.64
C THR A 69 -4.44 6.53 -1.41
N ILE A 70 -5.51 5.94 -0.90
CA ILE A 70 -6.67 6.67 -0.36
C ILE A 70 -6.67 6.47 1.14
N HIS A 71 -6.62 7.57 1.89
CA HIS A 71 -6.82 7.58 3.33
C HIS A 71 -8.13 8.29 3.67
N SER A 72 -8.96 7.69 4.51
CA SER A 72 -10.23 8.27 4.96
C SER A 72 -10.17 8.55 6.46
N ASN A 73 -10.78 9.65 6.90
CA ASN A 73 -10.96 9.95 8.33
C ASN A 73 -11.93 8.97 9.03
N SER A 74 -12.64 8.17 8.26
CA SER A 74 -13.66 7.22 8.72
C SER A 74 -13.53 5.87 8.02
N ASN A 75 -14.01 4.83 8.69
CA ASN A 75 -14.04 3.47 8.15
C ASN A 75 -15.20 3.36 7.13
N ILE A 76 -14.91 3.66 5.87
CA ILE A 76 -15.87 3.54 4.77
C ILE A 76 -15.78 2.12 4.19
N GLN A 77 -16.88 1.38 4.25
CA GLN A 77 -16.96 0.07 3.61
C GLN A 77 -17.31 0.23 2.12
N VAL A 78 -16.48 -0.34 1.25
CA VAL A 78 -16.73 -0.41 -0.19
C VAL A 78 -17.16 -1.83 -0.54
N ASN A 79 -18.08 -1.96 -1.50
CA ASN A 79 -18.48 -3.25 -2.03
C ASN A 79 -17.23 -4.01 -2.53
N PRO A 80 -17.00 -5.26 -2.07
CA PRO A 80 -15.86 -6.06 -2.52
C PRO A 80 -15.84 -6.31 -4.03
N ASN A 81 -17.00 -6.20 -4.70
CA ASN A 81 -17.17 -6.34 -6.14
C ASN A 81 -17.20 -4.99 -6.88
N ALA A 82 -16.84 -3.88 -6.23
CA ALA A 82 -16.73 -2.60 -6.90
C ALA A 82 -15.67 -2.65 -8.01
N LYS A 83 -15.97 -2.08 -9.17
CA LYS A 83 -15.03 -2.04 -10.30
C LYS A 83 -13.82 -1.13 -10.06
N GLY A 84 -13.97 -0.17 -9.13
CA GLY A 84 -12.97 0.83 -8.80
C GLY A 84 -13.37 1.62 -7.56
N LEU A 85 -12.42 2.32 -6.95
CA LEU A 85 -12.66 3.24 -5.85
C LEU A 85 -12.84 4.67 -6.33
N ILE A 86 -12.34 4.96 -7.54
CA ILE A 86 -12.29 6.30 -8.11
C ILE A 86 -13.32 6.36 -9.24
N GLN A 87 -14.30 7.25 -9.12
CA GLN A 87 -15.40 7.33 -10.08
C GLN A 87 -14.98 8.19 -11.28
N ASN A 88 -14.90 7.56 -12.46
CA ASN A 88 -14.72 8.18 -13.77
C ASN A 88 -13.70 9.34 -13.76
N PRO A 89 -12.44 9.11 -13.39
CA PRO A 89 -11.44 10.15 -13.34
C PRO A 89 -11.16 10.75 -14.73
N TYR A 90 -11.07 12.08 -14.79
CA TYR A 90 -10.53 12.81 -15.93
C TYR A 90 -9.02 12.95 -15.78
N ILE A 91 -8.29 12.21 -16.59
CA ILE A 91 -6.83 12.14 -16.53
C ILE A 91 -6.24 12.88 -17.72
N TRP A 92 -5.40 13.88 -17.46
CA TRP A 92 -4.72 14.66 -18.49
C TRP A 92 -3.22 14.46 -18.41
N ILE A 93 -2.58 14.38 -19.56
CA ILE A 93 -1.13 14.43 -19.71
C ILE A 93 -0.84 15.60 -20.67
N GLY A 94 -0.24 16.67 -20.13
CA GLY A 94 -0.18 17.97 -20.79
C GLY A 94 -1.58 18.46 -21.13
N HIS A 95 -1.86 18.62 -22.43
CA HIS A 95 -3.16 19.06 -22.94
C HIS A 95 -4.04 17.92 -23.46
N THR A 96 -3.62 16.67 -23.30
CA THR A 96 -4.31 15.49 -23.85
C THR A 96 -5.09 14.78 -22.75
N LEU A 97 -6.41 14.66 -22.95
CA LEU A 97 -7.25 13.80 -22.12
C LEU A 97 -6.98 12.35 -22.50
N VAL A 98 -6.54 11.55 -21.53
CA VAL A 98 -6.25 10.14 -21.69
C VAL A 98 -7.30 9.30 -20.96
N ARG A 99 -7.54 8.10 -21.48
CA ARG A 99 -8.56 7.20 -20.96
C ARG A 99 -7.95 6.25 -19.94
N GLU A 100 -8.63 6.11 -18.80
CA GLU A 100 -8.40 5.00 -17.88
C GLU A 100 -8.76 3.67 -18.57
N GLU A 101 -7.82 2.72 -18.56
CA GLU A 101 -8.10 1.36 -19.00
C GLU A 101 -8.70 0.53 -17.86
N PHE A 102 -8.09 0.64 -16.68
CA PHE A 102 -8.34 -0.27 -15.58
C PHE A 102 -7.87 0.31 -14.25
N GLU A 103 -8.66 0.06 -13.20
CA GLU A 103 -8.29 0.28 -11.81
C GLU A 103 -8.22 -1.05 -11.06
N SER A 104 -7.18 -1.23 -10.25
CA SER A 104 -7.12 -2.27 -9.22
C SER A 104 -6.91 -1.63 -7.86
N PHE A 105 -7.48 -2.25 -6.82
CA PHE A 105 -7.32 -1.76 -5.46
C PHE A 105 -7.36 -2.90 -4.44
N LYS A 106 -6.81 -2.60 -3.26
CA LYS A 106 -6.95 -3.42 -2.06
C LYS A 106 -7.09 -2.54 -0.83
N ARG A 107 -7.88 -3.01 0.12
CA ARG A 107 -7.91 -2.45 1.47
C ARG A 107 -6.68 -2.93 2.23
N VAL A 108 -5.95 -2.01 2.86
CA VAL A 108 -4.76 -2.34 3.66
C VAL A 108 -4.95 -2.09 5.15
N SER A 109 -5.89 -1.22 5.52
CA SER A 109 -6.33 -1.02 6.92
C SER A 109 -7.80 -0.63 6.99
N SER A 110 -8.31 -0.31 8.18
CA SER A 110 -9.69 0.17 8.33
C SER A 110 -9.98 1.43 7.52
N ASN A 111 -8.98 2.28 7.32
CA ASN A 111 -9.14 3.62 6.77
C ASN A 111 -8.24 3.87 5.55
N GLU A 112 -7.53 2.84 5.07
CA GLU A 112 -6.55 2.97 4.00
C GLU A 112 -6.78 1.94 2.90
N TYR A 113 -6.75 2.44 1.67
CA TYR A 113 -6.78 1.66 0.44
C TYR A 113 -5.55 2.01 -0.40
N LYS A 114 -5.01 1.01 -1.09
CA LYS A 114 -3.96 1.19 -2.09
C LYS A 114 -4.42 0.61 -3.41
N GLY A 115 -4.06 1.26 -4.50
CA GLY A 115 -4.42 0.80 -5.82
C GLY A 115 -3.51 1.26 -6.92
N THR A 116 -3.84 0.82 -8.12
CA THR A 116 -3.15 1.18 -9.36
C THR A 116 -4.19 1.55 -10.42
N ILE A 117 -4.07 2.73 -11.01
CA ILE A 117 -4.82 3.15 -12.21
C ILE A 117 -3.90 2.94 -13.41
N THR A 118 -4.36 2.22 -14.43
CA THR A 118 -3.65 2.04 -15.70
C THR A 118 -4.27 2.94 -16.75
N VAL A 119 -3.43 3.71 -17.43
CA VAL A 119 -3.83 4.72 -18.41
C VAL A 119 -3.00 4.53 -19.68
N GLN A 120 -3.64 4.64 -20.84
CA GLN A 120 -2.93 4.58 -22.13
C GLN A 120 -2.11 5.85 -22.37
N LEU A 121 -0.84 5.67 -22.71
CA LEU A 121 0.01 6.70 -23.31
C LEU A 121 -0.29 6.74 -24.82
N GLN A 122 -0.96 7.79 -25.28
CA GLN A 122 -1.27 7.97 -26.71
C GLN A 122 -0.01 8.36 -27.49
N HIS A 123 0.79 7.38 -27.97
CA HIS A 123 1.97 7.50 -28.85
C HIS A 123 3.04 8.56 -28.47
N TYR A 124 2.87 9.27 -27.37
CA TYR A 124 3.68 10.39 -26.93
C TYR A 124 4.37 10.00 -25.64
N ARG A 125 5.69 10.21 -25.58
CA ARG A 125 6.47 10.06 -24.37
C ARG A 125 6.41 11.41 -23.64
N PRO A 126 5.71 11.51 -22.50
CA PRO A 126 5.49 12.77 -21.82
C PRO A 126 6.74 13.18 -21.02
N ASP A 127 7.81 13.53 -21.72
CA ASP A 127 8.99 14.11 -21.06
C ASP A 127 8.60 15.47 -20.48
N ASN A 128 8.76 15.60 -19.15
CA ASN A 128 8.48 16.82 -18.39
C ASN A 128 7.06 17.38 -18.54
N SER A 129 6.09 16.53 -18.88
CA SER A 129 4.68 16.96 -18.98
C SER A 129 4.00 16.93 -17.62
N GLU A 130 3.13 17.91 -17.37
CA GLU A 130 2.22 17.85 -16.22
C GLU A 130 1.20 16.74 -16.44
N MET A 131 1.02 15.90 -15.43
CA MET A 131 -0.10 14.98 -15.33
C MET A 131 -1.08 15.48 -14.28
N SER A 132 -2.37 15.44 -14.60
CA SER A 132 -3.41 15.80 -13.66
C SER A 132 -4.57 14.80 -13.66
N ILE A 133 -5.10 14.52 -12.49
CA ILE A 133 -6.20 13.58 -12.28
C ILE A 133 -7.29 14.32 -11.53
N HIS A 134 -8.48 14.38 -12.11
CA HIS A 134 -9.64 15.04 -11.52
C HIS A 134 -10.77 14.03 -11.37
N THR A 135 -11.38 13.94 -10.19
CA THR A 135 -12.51 13.03 -9.96
C THR A 135 -13.55 13.66 -9.04
N HIS A 136 -14.79 13.24 -9.24
CA HIS A 136 -15.97 13.71 -8.51
C HIS A 136 -16.46 12.71 -7.47
N GLY A 137 -15.80 11.56 -7.35
CA GLY A 137 -16.22 10.52 -6.43
C GLY A 137 -15.10 9.58 -6.04
N ILE A 138 -14.90 9.39 -4.75
CA ILE A 138 -13.93 8.44 -4.18
C ILE A 138 -14.62 7.64 -3.07
N LEU A 139 -14.42 6.32 -3.00
CA LEU A 139 -15.05 5.43 -2.02
C LEU A 139 -16.60 5.56 -2.00
N ASN A 140 -17.23 5.77 -3.16
CA ASN A 140 -18.67 6.06 -3.32
C ASN A 140 -19.17 7.35 -2.63
N GLN A 141 -18.27 8.23 -2.22
CA GLN A 141 -18.61 9.55 -1.69
C GLN A 141 -18.42 10.61 -2.77
N LYS A 142 -19.35 11.55 -2.87
CA LYS A 142 -19.22 12.70 -3.77
C LYS A 142 -18.20 13.67 -3.21
N GLY A 143 -17.47 14.35 -4.09
CA GLY A 143 -16.50 15.37 -3.72
C GLY A 143 -15.75 15.91 -4.94
N GLN A 144 -14.61 16.54 -4.71
CA GLN A 144 -13.75 17.14 -5.72
C GLN A 144 -12.28 16.88 -5.36
N TRP A 145 -11.62 15.99 -6.09
CA TRP A 145 -10.19 15.73 -5.91
C TRP A 145 -9.44 16.07 -7.18
N THR A 146 -8.37 16.83 -7.04
CA THR A 146 -7.46 17.17 -8.15
C THR A 146 -6.03 16.97 -7.71
N VAL A 147 -5.35 15.98 -8.30
CA VAL A 147 -3.92 15.75 -8.06
C VAL A 147 -3.15 16.14 -9.30
N LYS A 148 -2.08 16.93 -9.14
CA LYS A 148 -1.18 17.36 -10.22
C LYS A 148 0.26 17.04 -9.88
N PHE A 149 1.03 16.57 -10.85
CA PHE A 149 2.46 16.28 -10.71
C PHE A 149 3.16 16.28 -12.06
N LEU A 150 4.48 16.38 -12.07
CA LEU A 150 5.28 16.31 -13.29
C LEU A 150 5.74 14.88 -13.56
N LEU A 151 5.60 14.43 -14.81
CA LEU A 151 6.24 13.23 -15.32
C LEU A 151 7.69 13.56 -15.66
N ARG A 152 8.63 12.90 -15.01
CA ARG A 152 10.07 13.13 -15.19
C ARG A 152 10.69 12.06 -16.09
N SER A 153 11.58 12.53 -16.98
CA SER A 153 12.31 11.74 -17.98
C SER A 153 13.38 10.79 -17.40
N ASP A 154 13.78 10.99 -16.13
CA ASP A 154 14.76 10.16 -15.41
C ASP A 154 14.15 8.88 -14.79
N LYS A 155 12.83 8.74 -14.83
CA LYS A 155 12.08 7.60 -14.29
C LYS A 155 11.73 6.54 -15.34
N TYR A 156 12.35 6.63 -16.51
CA TYR A 156 12.15 5.74 -17.65
C TYR A 156 13.20 4.63 -17.75
#